data_AF-A0A3D1KEE4-F1
#
_entry.id   AF-A0A3D1KEE4-F1
#
_cell.length_a   1.000
_cell.length_b   1.000
_cell.length_c   1.000
_cell.angle_alpha   90.00
_cell.angle_beta   90.00
_cell.angle_gamma   90.00
#
_symmetry.space_group_name_H-M   'P 1'
#
loop_
_entity.id
_entity.type
_entity.pdbx_description
1 polymer ?
#
loop_
_entity_poly.entity_id
_entity_poly.type
_entity_poly.pdbx_seq_one_letter_code
_entity_poly.pdbx_strand_id
1 'polypeptide(L)'
;MEKPDKHKINRRTFLKIFGVGAAATTTAAVTGCSSNTQQENSQKEPPVGKMTYRINPNTGDKVSILGYGMMRLPTVGAKISAREKGDGEIDQEMVNKQIDYA
;
A
#
# COMPACT_ATOMS: atom_id res chain seq x y z
N MET A 1 40.30 -39.18 -16.48
CA MET A 1 39.96 -38.57 -15.19
C MET A 1 39.13 -37.32 -15.48
N GLU A 2 37.83 -37.50 -15.68
CA GLU A 2 36.91 -36.40 -15.99
C GLU A 2 36.37 -35.81 -14.69
N LYS A 3 36.43 -34.48 -14.57
CA LYS A 3 35.73 -33.72 -13.52
C LYS A 3 34.67 -32.86 -14.23
N PRO A 4 33.38 -33.19 -14.15
CA PRO A 4 32.35 -32.31 -14.68
C PRO A 4 32.16 -31.13 -13.72
N ASP A 5 32.34 -29.93 -14.25
CA ASP A 5 32.20 -28.67 -13.53
C ASP A 5 30.79 -28.48 -12.97
N LYS A 6 30.77 -28.02 -11.71
CA LYS A 6 29.62 -27.80 -10.86
C LYS A 6 28.53 -27.00 -11.58
N HIS A 7 27.33 -27.58 -11.65
CA HIS A 7 26.10 -27.00 -12.17
C HIS A 7 25.86 -25.55 -11.70
N LYS A 8 26.30 -24.57 -12.51
CA LYS A 8 25.86 -23.17 -12.39
C LYS A 8 24.52 -23.03 -13.11
N ILE A 9 23.42 -23.23 -12.39
CA ILE A 9 22.09 -22.90 -12.92
C ILE A 9 22.01 -21.38 -13.05
N ASN A 10 21.96 -20.90 -14.29
CA ASN A 10 21.78 -19.48 -14.59
C ASN A 10 20.40 -19.00 -14.11
N ARG A 11 20.29 -17.75 -13.63
CA ARG A 11 19.02 -17.11 -13.20
C ARG A 11 17.87 -17.28 -14.20
N ARG A 12 18.19 -17.24 -15.50
CA ARG A 12 17.22 -17.42 -16.59
C ARG A 12 16.78 -18.89 -16.73
N THR A 13 17.67 -19.83 -16.46
CA THR A 13 17.37 -21.28 -16.45
C THR A 13 16.55 -21.63 -15.21
N PHE A 14 16.86 -21.04 -14.06
CA PHE A 14 16.04 -21.16 -12.84
C PHE A 14 14.60 -20.68 -13.08
N LEU A 15 14.43 -19.48 -13.65
CA LEU A 15 13.10 -18.94 -14.01
C LEU A 15 12.36 -19.80 -15.04
N LYS A 16 13.07 -20.42 -16.00
CA LYS A 16 12.45 -21.36 -16.95
C LYS A 16 11.96 -22.62 -16.27
N ILE A 17 12.75 -23.21 -15.37
CA ILE A 17 12.35 -24.42 -14.62
C ILE A 17 11.19 -24.10 -13.69
N PHE A 18 11.22 -22.96 -13.00
CA PHE A 18 10.15 -22.53 -12.11
C PHE A 18 8.88 -22.11 -12.88
N GLY A 19 9.04 -21.45 -14.03
CA GLY A 19 7.92 -20.99 -14.87
C GLY A 19 7.24 -22.11 -15.66
N VAL A 20 7.99 -23.14 -16.08
CA VAL A 20 7.42 -24.32 -16.76
C VAL A 20 6.85 -25.32 -15.75
N GLY A 21 7.42 -25.42 -14.54
CA GLY A 21 6.94 -26.32 -13.48
C GLY A 21 5.72 -25.83 -12.70
N ALA A 22 5.46 -24.51 -12.65
CA ALA A 22 4.32 -23.96 -11.92
C ALA A 22 2.97 -24.09 -12.65
N ALA A 23 2.95 -24.47 -13.92
CA ALA A 23 1.70 -24.64 -14.68
C ALA A 23 0.92 -25.91 -14.28
N ALA A 24 1.57 -26.90 -13.65
CA ALA A 24 0.95 -28.20 -13.35
C ALA A 24 0.59 -28.42 -11.86
N THR A 25 1.09 -27.60 -10.93
CA THR A 25 0.90 -27.82 -9.47
C THR A 25 0.27 -26.66 -8.72
N THR A 26 -0.08 -25.56 -9.38
CA THR A 26 -0.69 -24.38 -8.74
C THR A 26 -2.22 -24.40 -8.72
N THR A 27 -2.88 -25.45 -9.21
CA THR A 27 -4.35 -25.53 -9.25
C THR A 27 -5.01 -25.76 -7.88
N ALA A 28 -4.27 -25.97 -6.80
CA ALA A 28 -4.83 -26.22 -5.47
C ALA A 28 -4.51 -25.16 -4.39
N ALA A 29 -3.76 -24.09 -4.70
CA ALA A 29 -3.34 -23.09 -3.70
C ALA A 29 -3.59 -21.62 -4.09
N VAL A 30 -4.37 -21.35 -5.14
CA VAL A 30 -4.80 -19.99 -5.50
C VAL A 30 -6.32 -19.88 -5.56
N THR A 31 -7.01 -20.24 -4.47
CA THR A 31 -8.39 -19.77 -4.21
C THR A 31 -8.44 -18.26 -3.84
N GLY A 32 -7.46 -17.47 -4.28
CA GLY A 32 -7.32 -16.05 -3.93
C GLY A 32 -7.39 -15.08 -5.11
N CYS A 33 -7.61 -15.56 -6.34
CA CYS A 33 -7.76 -14.67 -7.48
C CYS A 33 -8.83 -15.21 -8.43
N SER A 34 -10.10 -15.09 -8.02
CA SER A 34 -11.21 -15.21 -8.94
C SER A 34 -11.21 -13.99 -9.86
N SER A 35 -10.90 -14.22 -11.13
CA SER A 35 -11.13 -13.27 -12.22
C SER A 35 -12.63 -13.19 -12.53
N ASN A 36 -13.44 -12.69 -11.61
CA ASN A 36 -14.77 -12.19 -11.94
C ASN A 36 -15.38 -11.40 -10.78
N THR A 37 -15.14 -10.10 -10.78
CA THR A 37 -16.17 -9.07 -10.91
C THR A 37 -15.45 -7.77 -10.68
N GLN A 38 -15.69 -6.81 -11.58
CA GLN A 38 -15.46 -5.41 -11.27
C GLN A 38 -16.45 -5.05 -10.13
N GLN A 39 -16.13 -5.44 -8.90
CA GLN A 39 -16.58 -4.68 -7.76
C GLN A 39 -15.74 -3.41 -7.82
N GLU A 40 -16.26 -2.40 -8.50
CA GLU A 40 -16.06 -1.05 -8.01
C GLU A 40 -16.45 -1.08 -6.54
N ASN A 41 -15.48 -1.36 -5.66
CA ASN A 41 -15.53 -0.90 -4.30
C ASN A 41 -15.54 0.61 -4.43
N SER A 42 -16.74 1.18 -4.63
CA SER A 42 -16.97 2.59 -4.38
C SER A 42 -16.42 2.79 -2.98
N GLN A 43 -15.26 3.45 -2.89
CA GLN A 43 -14.62 3.76 -1.61
C GLN A 43 -15.57 4.72 -0.92
N LYS A 44 -16.58 4.15 -0.26
CA LYS A 44 -17.60 4.91 0.42
C LYS A 44 -16.90 5.50 1.63
N GLU A 45 -17.07 6.81 1.76
CA GLU A 45 -16.57 7.52 2.91
C GLU A 45 -17.04 6.82 4.18
N PRO A 46 -16.13 6.50 5.12
CA PRO A 46 -16.54 5.92 6.38
C PRO A 46 -17.56 6.84 7.05
N PRO A 47 -18.54 6.28 7.79
CA PRO A 47 -19.56 7.08 8.44
C PRO A 47 -18.91 8.12 9.36
N VAL A 48 -19.37 9.37 9.24
CA VAL A 48 -18.83 10.53 9.97
C VAL A 48 -18.77 10.23 11.47
N GLY A 49 -17.61 10.47 12.09
CA GLY A 49 -17.35 10.20 13.50
C GLY A 49 -17.09 8.73 13.85
N LYS A 50 -16.94 7.84 12.86
CA LYS A 50 -16.55 6.43 13.07
C LYS A 50 -15.32 6.07 12.25
N MET A 51 -14.22 5.78 12.94
CA MET A 51 -13.05 5.15 12.34
C MET A 51 -12.95 3.68 12.71
N THR A 52 -12.33 2.89 11.83
CA THR A 52 -11.92 1.52 12.15
C THR A 52 -10.56 1.55 12.85
N TYR A 53 -10.39 0.78 13.91
CA TYR A 53 -9.18 0.79 14.74
C TYR A 53 -8.52 -0.60 14.80
N ARG A 54 -7.22 -0.60 15.11
CA ARG A 54 -6.44 -1.78 15.51
C ARG A 54 -5.84 -1.55 16.90
N ILE A 55 -5.52 -2.65 17.59
CA ILE A 55 -4.76 -2.60 18.83
C ILE A 55 -3.30 -2.89 18.49
N ASN A 56 -2.39 -2.01 18.88
CA ASN A 56 -0.96 -2.26 18.74
C ASN A 56 -0.56 -3.37 19.72
N PRO A 57 -0.05 -4.53 19.26
CA PRO A 57 0.29 -5.64 20.16
C PRO A 57 1.46 -5.31 21.10
N ASN A 58 2.29 -4.32 20.76
CA ASN A 58 3.46 -3.94 21.57
C ASN A 58 3.12 -2.92 22.66
N THR A 59 2.23 -1.96 22.36
CA THR A 59 1.89 -0.86 23.29
C THR A 59 0.50 -0.98 23.90
N GLY A 60 -0.39 -1.79 23.31
CA GLY A 60 -1.79 -1.90 23.71
C GLY A 60 -2.69 -0.76 23.19
N ASP A 61 -2.12 0.21 22.47
CA ASP A 61 -2.87 1.39 22.03
C ASP A 61 -3.89 1.06 20.94
N LYS A 62 -5.06 1.69 21.04
CA LYS A 62 -6.09 1.65 20.00
C LYS A 62 -5.81 2.76 18.98
N VAL A 63 -5.35 2.36 17.79
CA VAL A 63 -4.93 3.28 16.72
C VAL A 63 -5.83 3.13 15.51
N SER A 64 -6.25 4.23 14.88
CA SER A 64 -7.05 4.19 13.67
C SER A 64 -6.26 3.48 12.55
N ILE A 65 -6.98 2.75 11.70
CA ILE A 65 -6.36 2.10 10.52
C ILE A 65 -5.92 3.16 9.51
N LEU A 66 -6.68 4.24 9.38
CA LEU A 66 -6.35 5.38 8.55
C LEU A 66 -5.78 6.51 9.42
N GLY A 67 -4.60 7.00 9.06
CA GLY A 67 -3.94 8.12 9.74
C GLY A 67 -3.93 9.39 8.90
N TYR A 68 -4.06 10.54 9.53
CA TYR A 68 -3.88 11.84 8.89
C TYR A 68 -2.38 12.15 8.72
N GLY A 69 -1.95 12.38 7.49
CA GLY A 69 -0.54 12.61 7.15
C GLY A 69 -0.16 14.09 7.11
N MET A 70 0.91 14.46 7.80
CA MET A 70 1.36 15.87 7.92
C MET A 70 2.44 16.29 6.90
N MET A 71 2.83 15.42 5.95
CA MET A 71 3.87 15.76 4.97
C MET A 71 3.45 16.85 3.97
N ARG A 72 2.15 16.97 3.72
CA ARG A 72 1.58 17.85 2.71
C ARG A 72 0.43 18.59 3.35
N LEU A 73 0.69 19.56 4.22
CA LEU A 73 -0.35 20.39 4.81
C LEU A 73 -0.82 21.47 3.82
N PRO A 74 -2.08 21.94 3.93
CA PRO A 74 -2.58 23.12 3.24
C PRO A 74 -1.64 24.32 3.37
N THR A 75 -1.40 25.02 2.26
CA THR A 75 -0.64 26.26 2.24
C THR A 75 -1.47 27.38 1.62
N VAL A 76 -1.28 28.60 2.14
CA VAL A 76 -1.98 29.80 1.66
C VAL A 76 -1.63 30.02 0.19
N GLY A 77 -2.65 30.17 -0.66
CA GLY A 77 -2.46 30.44 -2.09
C GLY A 77 -2.16 29.21 -2.96
N ALA A 78 -2.38 27.98 -2.47
CA ALA A 78 -2.61 26.72 -3.22
C ALA A 78 -1.83 26.46 -4.53
N LYS A 79 -0.62 27.01 -4.69
CA LYS A 79 0.27 26.62 -5.80
C LYS A 79 0.86 25.26 -5.45
N ILE A 80 0.64 24.26 -6.32
CA ILE A 80 1.13 22.88 -6.15
C ILE A 80 2.64 22.87 -5.76
N SER A 81 3.41 23.76 -6.36
CA SER A 81 4.84 23.93 -6.13
C SER A 81 5.22 24.38 -4.71
N ALA A 82 4.38 25.16 -4.02
CA ALA A 82 4.66 25.63 -2.66
C ALA A 82 4.50 24.50 -1.62
N ARG A 83 3.56 23.58 -1.86
CA ARG A 83 3.33 22.40 -1.02
C ARG A 83 4.43 21.36 -1.17
N GLU A 84 5.02 21.24 -2.36
CA GLU A 84 6.12 20.31 -2.65
C GLU A 84 7.47 20.81 -2.16
N LYS A 85 7.69 22.13 -2.16
CA LYS A 85 8.95 22.74 -1.71
C LYS A 85 9.00 23.05 -0.22
N GLY A 86 7.87 23.03 0.49
CA GLY A 86 7.80 23.32 1.92
C GLY A 86 8.01 24.79 2.29
N ASP A 87 7.95 25.69 1.30
CA ASP A 87 8.19 27.14 1.43
C ASP A 87 6.88 27.94 1.52
N GLY A 88 5.73 27.26 1.42
CA GLY A 88 4.42 27.89 1.55
C GLY A 88 4.03 28.07 3.02
N GLU A 89 3.48 29.23 3.36
CA GLU A 89 2.84 29.48 4.66
C GLU A 89 1.67 28.50 4.86
N ILE A 90 1.61 27.83 6.01
CA ILE A 90 0.57 26.84 6.30
C ILE A 90 -0.77 27.56 6.50
N ASP A 91 -1.79 27.12 5.75
CA ASP A 91 -3.16 27.58 5.94
C ASP A 91 -3.77 26.86 7.15
N GLN A 92 -3.69 27.51 8.31
CA GLN A 92 -4.14 26.94 9.58
C GLN A 92 -5.65 26.75 9.64
N GLU A 93 -6.45 27.59 8.97
CA GLU A 93 -7.90 27.41 8.94
C GLU A 93 -8.28 26.13 8.18
N MET A 94 -7.61 25.88 7.06
CA MET A 94 -7.82 24.65 6.29
C MET A 94 -7.28 23.41 7.01
N VAL A 95 -6.16 23.52 7.72
CA VAL A 95 -5.67 22.43 8.59
C VAL A 95 -6.70 22.08 9.66
N ASN A 96 -7.23 23.08 10.38
CA ASN A 96 -8.23 22.86 11.42
C ASN A 96 -9.49 22.18 10.87
N LYS A 97 -9.99 22.65 9.71
CA LYS A 97 -11.14 22.01 9.03
C LYS A 97 -10.86 20.54 8.66
N GLN A 98 -9.64 20.21 8.24
CA GLN A 98 -9.27 18.83 7.92
C GLN A 98 -9.17 17.95 9.18
N ILE A 99 -8.68 18.50 10.28
CA ILE A 99 -8.59 17.81 11.57
C ILE A 99 -9.98 17.57 12.14
N ASP A 100 -10.86 18.57 12.10
CA ASP A 100 -12.25 18.45 12.56
C ASP A 100 -13.04 17.40 11.76
N TYR A 101 -12.67 17.23 10.49
CA TYR A 101 -13.28 16.25 9.61
C TYR A 101 -12.80 14.81 9.85
N ALA A 102 -11.52 14.65 10.17
CA ALA A 102 -10.85 13.35 10.30
C ALA A 102 -11.37 12.58 11.52
#